data_AF-A0A2E1XAH6-F1
#
_entry.id   AF-A0A2E1XAH6-F1
#
_cell.length_a   1.000
_cell.length_b   1.000
_cell.length_c   1.000
_cell.angle_alpha   90.00
_cell.angle_beta   90.00
_cell.angle_gamma   90.00
#
_symmetry.space_group_name_H-M   'P 1'
#
loop_
_entity.id
_entity.type
_entity.pdbx_description
1 polymer ?
#
loop_
_entity_poly.entity_id
_entity_poly.type
_entity_poly.pdbx_seq_one_letter_code
_entity_poly.pdbx_strand_id
1 'polypeptide(L)'
;MTIITTIYDATEKVTWLGSNGRATIGSYVSPSVDTKWFALHGWAIGVTGTGPKLEALEAHQKNFPKHATRPFEILTFMKEAYGAFEIGEMEEGLKRYCGNGLLVHKSGAAWDFDNSFCLMPVTKGAFWARGSGMDLALGAGIALKDFIPSPRALTKRVLEIVVANDVDSPGEILLQSFDADGVLSDPVEV
;
A
#
# COMPACT_ATOMS: atom_id res chain seq x y z
N MET A 1 -5.31 5.19 11.27
CA MET A 1 -5.32 3.79 10.74
C MET A 1 -5.84 3.81 9.30
N THR A 2 -5.59 2.75 8.52
CA THR A 2 -5.75 2.75 7.05
C THR A 2 -5.91 1.33 6.51
N ILE A 3 -6.37 1.18 5.27
CA ILE A 3 -6.27 -0.04 4.45
C ILE A 3 -5.62 0.30 3.10
N ILE A 4 -4.73 -0.57 2.65
CA ILE A 4 -4.22 -0.59 1.27
C ILE A 4 -4.36 -2.01 0.69
N THR A 5 -4.56 -2.09 -0.63
CA THR A 5 -4.84 -3.34 -1.33
C THR A 5 -4.12 -3.39 -2.67
N THR A 6 -3.82 -4.59 -3.16
CA THR A 6 -3.21 -4.80 -4.46
C THR A 6 -3.72 -6.07 -5.13
N ILE A 7 -3.91 -6.03 -6.45
CA ILE A 7 -4.14 -7.20 -7.29
C ILE A 7 -3.62 -6.94 -8.71
N TYR A 8 -2.89 -7.89 -9.28
CA TYR A 8 -2.39 -7.79 -10.65
C TYR A 8 -3.44 -8.24 -11.67
N ASP A 9 -3.68 -7.39 -12.67
CA ASP A 9 -4.49 -7.69 -13.84
C ASP A 9 -3.58 -8.05 -15.03
N ALA A 10 -3.54 -9.34 -15.37
CA ALA A 10 -2.74 -9.83 -16.48
C ALA A 10 -3.27 -9.41 -17.86
N THR A 11 -4.58 -9.11 -17.96
CA THR A 11 -5.23 -8.73 -19.22
C THR A 11 -4.85 -7.29 -19.58
N GLU A 12 -4.95 -6.39 -18.59
CA GLU A 12 -4.63 -4.97 -18.77
C GLU A 12 -3.14 -4.69 -18.52
N LYS A 13 -2.38 -5.66 -17.99
CA LYS A 13 -0.96 -5.53 -17.58
C LYS A 13 -0.74 -4.40 -16.57
N VAL A 14 -1.72 -4.16 -15.71
CA VAL A 14 -1.66 -3.18 -14.62
C VAL A 14 -1.80 -3.88 -13.28
N THR A 15 -1.32 -3.24 -12.22
CA THR A 15 -1.68 -3.61 -10.85
C THR A 15 -2.71 -2.62 -10.35
N TRP A 16 -3.87 -3.10 -9.92
CA TRP A 16 -4.86 -2.27 -9.25
C TRP A 16 -4.45 -2.06 -7.81
N LEU A 17 -4.33 -0.80 -7.42
CA LEU A 17 -3.94 -0.35 -6.10
C LEU A 17 -5.13 0.40 -5.49
N GLY A 18 -5.53 -0.02 -4.30
CA GLY A 18 -6.72 0.53 -3.68
C GLY A 18 -6.49 0.90 -2.23
N SER A 19 -7.16 1.94 -1.75
CA SER A 19 -7.07 2.37 -0.36
C SER A 19 -8.29 3.18 0.08
N ASN A 20 -8.47 3.32 1.40
CA ASN A 20 -9.45 4.28 1.92
C ASN A 20 -8.92 5.71 1.80
N GLY A 21 -9.83 6.69 1.63
CA GLY A 21 -9.48 8.06 1.27
C GLY A 21 -9.08 8.94 2.44
N ARG A 22 -9.33 8.53 3.69
CA ARG A 22 -9.02 9.34 4.88
C ARG A 22 -8.06 8.63 5.82
N ALA A 23 -7.57 9.37 6.80
CA ALA A 23 -6.77 8.82 7.90
C ALA A 23 -7.46 9.14 9.23
N THR A 24 -7.26 8.27 10.22
CA THR A 24 -7.69 8.52 11.60
C THR A 24 -6.51 8.84 12.51
N ILE A 25 -6.74 9.76 13.45
CA ILE A 25 -5.88 10.04 14.60
C ILE A 25 -6.73 9.82 15.86
N GLY A 26 -6.55 8.67 16.51
CA GLY A 26 -7.50 8.23 17.54
C GLY A 26 -8.91 8.12 16.96
N SER A 27 -9.89 8.77 17.60
CA SER A 27 -11.28 8.82 17.14
C SER A 27 -11.57 9.91 16.10
N TYR A 28 -10.57 10.73 15.73
CA TYR A 28 -10.75 11.82 14.78
C TYR A 28 -10.47 11.37 13.35
N VAL A 29 -11.41 11.65 12.43
CA VAL A 29 -11.23 11.45 10.98
C VAL A 29 -10.67 12.73 10.36
N SER A 30 -9.53 12.62 9.69
CA SER A 30 -8.91 13.75 8.98
C SER A 30 -9.83 14.27 7.87
N PRO A 31 -10.01 15.60 7.73
CA PRO A 31 -10.85 16.21 6.71
C PRO A 31 -10.16 16.33 5.35
N SER A 32 -8.91 15.89 5.21
CA SER A 32 -8.16 15.85 3.95
C SER A 32 -8.17 14.46 3.33
N VAL A 33 -8.22 14.41 1.99
CA VAL A 33 -7.95 13.17 1.24
C VAL A 33 -6.49 12.80 1.45
N ASP A 34 -6.23 11.52 1.70
CA ASP A 34 -4.92 10.97 2.03
C ASP A 34 -4.54 9.89 1.00
N THR A 35 -3.62 10.25 0.10
CA THR A 35 -3.08 9.36 -0.92
C THR A 35 -2.05 8.42 -0.30
N LYS A 36 -2.38 7.13 -0.24
CA LYS A 36 -1.59 6.11 0.46
C LYS A 36 -0.60 5.37 -0.44
N TRP A 37 -0.48 5.77 -1.70
CA TRP A 37 0.41 5.18 -2.68
C TRP A 37 1.37 6.23 -3.23
N PHE A 38 2.65 5.91 -3.21
CA PHE A 38 3.72 6.71 -3.78
C PHE A 38 4.44 5.90 -4.85
N ALA A 39 4.64 6.47 -6.04
CA ALA A 39 5.33 5.79 -7.13
C ALA A 39 6.66 6.46 -7.46
N LEU A 40 7.71 5.64 -7.62
CA LEU A 40 9.04 6.11 -7.97
C LEU A 40 9.81 5.03 -8.74
N HIS A 41 10.33 5.40 -9.92
CA HIS A 41 11.25 4.60 -10.73
C HIS A 41 10.85 3.12 -10.91
N GLY A 42 9.59 2.85 -11.29
CA GLY A 42 9.11 1.49 -11.55
C GLY A 42 8.59 0.74 -10.33
N TRP A 43 8.49 1.41 -9.19
CA TRP A 43 7.91 0.89 -7.95
C TRP A 43 6.73 1.76 -7.50
N ALA A 44 5.69 1.13 -6.99
CA ALA A 44 4.67 1.74 -6.15
C ALA A 44 4.81 1.21 -4.72
N ILE A 45 4.76 2.12 -3.75
CA ILE A 45 5.00 1.88 -2.33
C ILE A 45 3.76 2.35 -1.58
N GLY A 46 3.10 1.43 -0.89
CA GLY A 46 1.98 1.73 0.00
C GLY A 46 2.37 1.42 1.43
N VAL A 47 2.13 2.34 2.36
CA VAL A 47 2.53 2.16 3.77
C VAL A 47 1.39 2.51 4.73
N THR A 48 1.04 1.55 5.58
CA THR A 48 0.07 1.64 6.68
C THR A 48 0.78 1.82 8.02
N GLY A 49 0.07 2.13 9.11
CA GLY A 49 0.68 2.41 10.43
C GLY A 49 0.77 3.91 10.77
N THR A 50 1.66 4.30 11.68
CA THR A 50 1.77 5.67 12.23
C THR A 50 2.97 6.44 11.67
N GLY A 51 2.93 7.77 11.74
CA GLY A 51 4.03 8.67 11.35
C GLY A 51 4.03 9.11 9.86
N PRO A 52 4.89 10.09 9.51
CA PRO A 52 4.99 10.70 8.18
C PRO A 52 5.76 9.80 7.21
N LYS A 53 5.14 8.70 6.80
CA LYS A 53 5.82 7.60 6.10
C LYS A 53 6.09 7.94 4.65
N LEU A 54 5.07 8.34 3.89
CA LEU A 54 5.25 8.62 2.46
C LEU A 54 5.96 9.95 2.25
N GLU A 55 5.72 10.91 3.14
CA GLU A 55 6.37 12.22 3.18
C GLU A 55 7.88 12.07 3.40
N ALA A 56 8.31 11.14 4.26
CA ALA A 56 9.71 10.84 4.45
C ALA A 56 10.37 10.28 3.17
N LEU A 57 9.66 9.41 2.43
CA LEU A 57 10.14 8.87 1.15
C LEU A 57 10.20 9.96 0.07
N GLU A 58 9.19 10.81 -0.01
CA GLU A 58 9.12 11.93 -0.95
C GLU A 58 10.27 12.93 -0.70
N ALA A 59 10.53 13.27 0.56
CA ALA A 59 11.65 14.12 0.95
C ALA A 59 13.01 13.51 0.58
N HIS A 60 13.11 12.18 0.55
CA HIS A 60 14.32 11.43 0.21
C HIS A 60 14.40 10.97 -1.25
N GLN A 61 13.44 11.30 -2.11
CA GLN A 61 13.35 10.76 -3.47
C GLN A 61 14.63 10.91 -4.31
N LYS A 62 15.45 11.95 -4.04
CA LYS A 62 16.72 12.18 -4.72
C LYS A 62 17.74 11.05 -4.51
N ASN A 63 17.63 10.33 -3.40
CA ASN A 63 18.49 9.20 -3.03
C ASN A 63 17.90 7.86 -3.48
N PHE A 64 16.76 7.87 -4.18
CA PHE A 64 16.15 6.62 -4.61
C PHE A 64 17.08 5.86 -5.57
N PRO A 65 17.24 4.54 -5.39
CA PRO A 65 18.02 3.70 -6.29
C PRO A 65 17.34 3.60 -7.66
N LYS A 66 17.69 4.49 -8.60
CA LYS A 66 17.04 4.63 -9.93
C LYS A 66 16.97 3.35 -10.76
N HIS A 67 17.83 2.37 -10.47
CA HIS A 67 17.89 1.08 -11.14
C HIS A 67 17.51 -0.08 -10.21
N ALA A 68 16.78 0.19 -9.12
CA ALA A 68 16.31 -0.84 -8.22
C ALA A 68 15.38 -1.81 -8.95
N THR A 69 15.75 -3.08 -8.88
CA THR A 69 14.99 -4.19 -9.47
C THR A 69 14.56 -5.19 -8.40
N ARG A 70 15.08 -5.06 -7.18
CA ARG A 70 14.81 -5.96 -6.06
C ARG A 70 14.13 -5.21 -4.91
N PRO A 71 13.16 -5.84 -4.22
CA PRO A 71 12.42 -5.20 -3.12
C PRO A 71 13.31 -4.79 -1.95
N PHE A 72 14.40 -5.53 -1.68
CA PHE A 72 15.34 -5.18 -0.62
C PHE A 72 16.03 -3.81 -0.84
N GLU A 73 16.23 -3.41 -2.10
CA GLU A 73 16.82 -2.11 -2.44
C GLU A 73 15.86 -0.98 -2.04
N ILE A 74 14.55 -1.23 -2.19
CA ILE A 74 13.49 -0.30 -1.77
C ILE A 74 13.43 -0.21 -0.24
N LEU A 75 13.51 -1.34 0.47
CA LEU A 75 13.56 -1.31 1.94
C LEU A 75 14.80 -0.61 2.48
N THR A 76 15.95 -0.75 1.82
CA THR A 76 17.18 -0.03 2.20
C THR A 76 16.96 1.47 2.07
N PHE A 77 16.38 1.92 0.96
CA PHE A 77 15.98 3.31 0.76
C PHE A 77 14.98 3.80 1.82
N MET A 78 13.94 3.01 2.12
CA MET A 78 12.97 3.33 3.16
C MET A 78 13.64 3.45 4.54
N LYS A 79 14.59 2.58 4.84
CA LYS A 79 15.36 2.59 6.10
C LYS A 79 16.17 3.88 6.26
N GLU A 80 16.82 4.32 5.19
CA GLU A 80 17.57 5.58 5.17
C GLU A 80 16.63 6.78 5.36
N ALA A 81 15.53 6.82 4.60
CA ALA A 81 14.54 7.87 4.70
C ALA A 81 13.92 7.96 6.09
N TYR A 82 13.51 6.83 6.68
CA TYR A 82 12.96 6.79 8.04
C TYR A 82 13.99 7.11 9.11
N GLY A 83 15.25 6.75 8.89
CA GLY A 83 16.37 7.11 9.76
C GLY A 83 16.55 8.64 9.87
N ALA A 84 16.43 9.36 8.76
CA ALA A 84 16.60 10.81 8.72
C ALA A 84 15.48 11.60 9.44
N PHE A 85 14.29 11.01 9.59
CA PHE A 85 13.18 11.58 10.34
C PHE A 85 13.00 10.95 11.74
N GLU A 86 13.98 10.15 12.18
CA GLU A 86 13.94 9.41 13.45
C GLU A 86 12.67 8.55 13.62
N ILE A 87 12.08 8.09 12.51
CA ILE A 87 10.88 7.25 12.53
C ILE A 87 11.26 5.86 13.04
N GLY A 88 10.49 5.35 14.00
CA GLY A 88 10.63 4.04 14.59
C GLY A 88 11.15 4.05 16.02
N GLU A 89 10.81 3.01 16.77
CA GLU A 89 11.15 2.85 18.18
C GLU A 89 12.16 1.70 18.35
N MET A 90 13.00 1.80 19.38
CA MET A 90 13.88 0.71 19.76
C MET A 90 13.13 -0.26 20.68
N GLU A 91 12.93 -1.49 20.23
CA GLU A 91 12.29 -2.56 21.00
C GLU A 91 13.23 -3.78 21.01
N GLU A 92 13.61 -4.25 22.21
CA GLU A 92 14.49 -5.41 22.38
C GLU A 92 15.82 -5.34 21.59
N GLY A 93 16.36 -4.13 21.37
CA GLY A 93 17.60 -3.91 20.63
C GLY A 93 17.44 -3.89 19.10
N LEU A 94 16.21 -4.03 18.59
CA LEU A 94 15.86 -3.86 17.18
C LEU A 94 15.07 -2.57 16.98
N LYS A 95 15.40 -1.83 15.93
CA LYS A 95 14.60 -0.67 15.53
C LYS A 95 13.37 -1.16 14.76
N ARG A 96 12.19 -0.96 15.33
CA ARG A 96 10.90 -1.19 14.66
C ARG A 96 10.41 0.10 14.03
N TYR A 97 10.20 0.08 12.73
CA TYR A 97 9.69 1.22 11.98
C TYR A 97 8.17 1.27 12.07
N CYS A 98 7.57 2.45 12.20
CA CYS A 98 6.14 2.59 12.52
C CYS A 98 5.14 2.19 11.40
N GLY A 99 5.55 1.40 10.40
CA GLY A 99 4.70 1.05 9.27
C GLY A 99 4.92 -0.34 8.67
N ASN A 100 3.82 -0.93 8.22
CA ASN A 100 3.76 -2.15 7.40
C ASN A 100 3.21 -1.76 6.03
N GLY A 101 3.43 -2.55 4.98
CA GLY A 101 2.89 -2.16 3.69
C GLY A 101 3.14 -3.11 2.55
N LEU A 102 3.03 -2.55 1.34
CA LEU A 102 3.13 -3.25 0.09
C LEU A 102 4.12 -2.55 -0.84
N LEU A 103 4.98 -3.34 -1.45
CA LEU A 103 5.84 -2.93 -2.57
C LEU A 103 5.30 -3.57 -3.83
N VAL A 104 5.08 -2.79 -4.87
CA VAL A 104 4.59 -3.27 -6.17
C VAL A 104 5.56 -2.82 -7.25
N HIS A 105 6.11 -3.76 -7.99
CA HIS A 105 6.97 -3.48 -9.14
C HIS A 105 6.15 -3.45 -10.43
N LYS A 106 6.55 -2.63 -11.40
CA LYS A 106 5.86 -2.46 -12.70
C LYS A 106 5.65 -3.77 -13.49
N SER A 107 6.40 -4.82 -13.17
CA SER A 107 6.17 -6.17 -13.72
C SER A 107 4.91 -6.88 -13.16
N GLY A 108 4.17 -6.25 -12.24
CA GLY A 108 3.07 -6.86 -11.50
C GLY A 108 3.49 -7.80 -10.38
N ALA A 109 4.77 -7.73 -9.95
CA ALA A 109 5.24 -8.47 -8.78
C ALA A 109 4.99 -7.62 -7.53
N ALA A 110 4.58 -8.25 -6.45
CA ALA A 110 4.27 -7.56 -5.20
C ALA A 110 4.92 -8.27 -4.00
N TRP A 111 5.23 -7.49 -2.97
CA TRP A 111 5.78 -7.95 -1.71
C TRP A 111 5.06 -7.26 -0.56
N ASP A 112 4.79 -8.03 0.48
CA ASP A 112 4.37 -7.54 1.78
C ASP A 112 5.63 -7.26 2.62
N PHE A 113 5.60 -6.18 3.39
CA PHE A 113 6.57 -5.97 4.46
C PHE A 113 5.90 -5.59 5.78
N ASP A 114 6.55 -5.95 6.88
CA ASP A 114 6.17 -5.53 8.23
C ASP A 114 7.05 -4.39 8.78
N ASN A 115 6.77 -3.99 10.02
CA ASN A 115 7.45 -2.95 10.77
C ASN A 115 8.93 -3.25 11.07
N SER A 116 9.37 -4.50 10.85
CA SER A 116 10.77 -4.93 10.96
C SER A 116 11.44 -5.03 9.59
N PHE A 117 10.72 -4.63 8.52
CA PHE A 117 11.14 -4.75 7.13
C PHE A 117 11.41 -6.20 6.70
N CYS A 118 10.73 -7.18 7.32
CA CYS A 118 10.69 -8.53 6.82
C CYS A 118 9.84 -8.60 5.54
N LEU A 119 10.40 -9.13 4.46
CA LEU A 119 9.72 -9.25 3.16
C LEU A 119 9.07 -10.62 2.99
N MET A 120 7.85 -10.62 2.48
CA MET A 120 7.19 -11.81 1.97
C MET A 120 6.70 -11.57 0.53
N PRO A 121 7.05 -12.42 -0.45
CA PRO A 121 6.49 -12.30 -1.78
C PRO A 121 4.99 -12.58 -1.75
N VAL A 122 4.21 -11.75 -2.44
CA VAL A 122 2.78 -12.00 -2.69
C VAL A 122 2.65 -12.80 -3.98
N THR A 123 1.87 -13.88 -3.94
CA THR A 123 1.60 -14.69 -5.14
C THR A 123 1.00 -13.80 -6.23
N LYS A 124 1.61 -13.79 -7.42
CA LYS A 124 1.17 -12.94 -8.53
C LYS A 124 -0.29 -13.25 -8.91
N GLY A 125 -1.12 -12.22 -8.97
CA GLY A 125 -2.56 -12.33 -9.25
C GLY A 125 -3.42 -12.65 -8.02
N ALA A 126 -2.82 -12.89 -6.85
CA ALA A 126 -3.58 -12.95 -5.61
C ALA A 126 -4.01 -11.55 -5.18
N PHE A 127 -5.24 -11.43 -4.68
CA PHE A 127 -5.66 -10.24 -3.96
C PHE A 127 -4.93 -10.18 -2.61
N TRP A 128 -4.34 -9.04 -2.28
CA TRP A 128 -3.62 -8.85 -1.04
C TRP A 128 -3.92 -7.49 -0.41
N ALA A 129 -3.75 -7.39 0.91
CA ALA A 129 -4.09 -6.20 1.66
C ALA A 129 -3.15 -6.00 2.85
N ARG A 130 -3.04 -4.75 3.33
CA ARG A 130 -2.36 -4.39 4.57
C ARG A 130 -3.07 -3.24 5.27
N GLY A 131 -2.97 -3.19 6.59
CA GLY A 131 -3.59 -2.16 7.42
C GLY A 131 -4.64 -2.73 8.39
N SER A 132 -5.42 -1.86 9.03
CA SER A 132 -6.42 -2.27 10.04
C SER A 132 -7.51 -3.16 9.45
N GLY A 133 -7.97 -2.85 8.23
CA GLY A 133 -9.00 -3.61 7.54
C GLY A 133 -8.50 -4.88 6.82
N MET A 134 -7.26 -5.33 7.05
CA MET A 134 -6.64 -6.41 6.27
C MET A 134 -7.44 -7.71 6.31
N ASP A 135 -7.84 -8.16 7.49
CA ASP A 135 -8.52 -9.45 7.65
C ASP A 135 -9.86 -9.48 6.92
N LEU A 136 -10.60 -8.38 7.03
CA LEU A 136 -11.86 -8.19 6.31
C LEU A 136 -11.64 -8.11 4.79
N ALA A 137 -10.60 -7.38 4.35
CA ALA A 137 -10.26 -7.24 2.95
C ALA A 137 -9.88 -8.58 2.30
N LEU A 138 -9.03 -9.36 2.96
CA LEU A 138 -8.61 -10.67 2.48
C LEU A 138 -9.78 -11.65 2.45
N GLY A 139 -10.60 -11.68 3.50
CA GLY A 139 -11.80 -12.52 3.56
C GLY A 139 -12.79 -12.18 2.44
N ALA A 140 -13.09 -10.90 2.24
CA ALA A 140 -13.97 -10.44 1.17
C ALA A 140 -13.38 -10.74 -0.22
N GLY A 141 -12.08 -10.48 -0.43
CA GLY A 141 -11.40 -10.74 -1.70
C GLY A 141 -11.45 -12.23 -2.08
N ILE A 142 -11.22 -13.12 -1.12
CA ILE A 142 -11.30 -14.58 -1.33
C ILE A 142 -12.74 -15.02 -1.63
N ALA A 143 -13.72 -14.48 -0.91
CA ALA A 143 -15.13 -14.87 -1.08
C ALA A 143 -15.73 -14.38 -2.41
N LEU A 144 -15.26 -13.24 -2.94
CA LEU A 144 -15.84 -12.58 -4.10
C LEU A 144 -15.12 -12.85 -5.42
N LYS A 145 -13.87 -13.34 -5.41
CA LYS A 145 -13.03 -13.47 -6.61
C LYS A 145 -13.67 -14.30 -7.74
N ASP A 146 -14.46 -15.32 -7.40
CA ASP A 146 -15.09 -16.20 -8.39
C ASP A 146 -16.38 -15.60 -8.96
N PHE A 147 -16.92 -14.55 -8.32
CA PHE A 147 -18.14 -13.85 -8.71
C PHE A 147 -17.88 -12.49 -9.38
N ILE A 148 -16.70 -11.90 -9.15
CA ILE A 148 -16.30 -10.61 -9.68
C ILE A 148 -15.03 -10.80 -10.54
N PRO A 149 -15.16 -10.97 -11.86
CA PRO A 149 -14.05 -11.39 -12.71
C PRO A 149 -13.03 -10.28 -12.97
N SER A 150 -13.42 -9.00 -12.83
CA SER A 150 -12.52 -7.88 -13.03
C SER A 150 -11.74 -7.58 -11.75
N PRO A 151 -10.39 -7.63 -11.76
CA PRO A 151 -9.56 -7.25 -10.62
C PRO A 151 -9.84 -5.83 -10.11
N ARG A 152 -10.14 -4.90 -11.02
CA ARG A 152 -10.58 -3.53 -10.70
C ARG A 152 -11.87 -3.54 -9.88
N ALA A 153 -12.90 -4.24 -10.38
CA ALA A 153 -14.21 -4.30 -9.74
C ALA A 153 -14.14 -5.05 -8.40
N LEU A 154 -13.32 -6.11 -8.31
CA LEU A 154 -13.07 -6.83 -7.07
C LEU A 154 -12.45 -5.90 -6.02
N THR A 155 -11.40 -5.16 -6.40
CA THR A 155 -10.74 -4.21 -5.51
C THR A 155 -11.72 -3.15 -4.99
N LYS A 156 -12.53 -2.57 -5.89
CA LYS A 156 -13.57 -1.62 -5.49
C LYS A 156 -14.52 -2.24 -4.47
N ARG A 157 -15.08 -3.42 -4.79
CA ARG A 157 -16.09 -4.06 -3.94
C ARG A 157 -15.55 -4.45 -2.56
N VAL A 158 -14.30 -4.90 -2.50
CA VAL A 158 -13.63 -5.21 -1.22
C VAL A 158 -13.47 -3.93 -0.39
N LEU A 159 -13.05 -2.83 -0.99
CA LEU A 159 -12.91 -1.57 -0.27
C LEU A 159 -14.24 -1.01 0.21
N GLU A 160 -15.33 -1.14 -0.57
CA GLU A 160 -16.69 -0.79 -0.11
C GLU A 160 -17.06 -1.55 1.16
N ILE A 161 -16.73 -2.85 1.23
CA ILE A 161 -16.98 -3.67 2.41
C ILE A 161 -16.11 -3.19 3.59
N VAL A 162 -14.82 -2.94 3.36
CA VAL A 162 -13.91 -2.50 4.42
C VAL A 162 -14.32 -1.14 4.98
N VAL A 163 -14.50 -0.13 4.13
CA VAL A 163 -14.89 1.22 4.55
C VAL A 163 -16.22 1.23 5.30
N ALA A 164 -17.16 0.36 4.94
CA ALA A 164 -18.45 0.28 5.61
C ALA A 164 -18.40 -0.39 7.01
N ASN A 165 -17.37 -1.16 7.32
CA ASN A 165 -17.33 -2.00 8.53
C ASN A 165 -16.10 -1.76 9.42
N ASP A 166 -15.01 -1.22 8.89
CA ASP A 166 -13.81 -0.86 9.63
C ASP A 166 -13.80 0.65 9.91
N VAL A 167 -14.12 1.01 11.15
CA VAL A 167 -14.13 2.42 11.63
C VAL A 167 -12.77 3.10 11.49
N ASP A 168 -11.70 2.30 11.41
CA ASP A 168 -10.33 2.75 11.29
C ASP A 168 -9.89 2.97 9.83
N SER A 169 -10.75 2.63 8.87
CA SER A 169 -10.56 2.84 7.43
C SER A 169 -11.63 3.76 6.81
N PRO A 170 -11.84 5.00 7.30
CA PRO A 170 -12.90 5.87 6.82
C PRO A 170 -12.57 6.50 5.46
N GLY A 171 -13.58 7.12 4.86
CA GLY A 171 -13.43 7.96 3.68
C GLY A 171 -14.02 7.37 2.41
N GLU A 172 -13.87 8.13 1.33
CA GLU A 172 -14.08 7.66 -0.03
C GLU A 172 -13.13 6.52 -0.42
N ILE A 173 -13.47 5.79 -1.47
CA ILE A 173 -12.61 4.74 -2.02
C ILE A 173 -11.69 5.39 -3.04
N LEU A 174 -10.38 5.21 -2.85
CA LEU A 174 -9.38 5.63 -3.82
C LEU A 174 -8.90 4.41 -4.58
N LEU A 175 -9.06 4.44 -5.90
CA LEU A 175 -8.59 3.39 -6.79
C LEU A 175 -7.63 3.97 -7.82
N GLN A 176 -6.47 3.33 -7.97
CA GLN A 176 -5.40 3.70 -8.88
C GLN A 176 -4.94 2.49 -9.68
N SER A 177 -4.44 2.71 -10.89
CA SER A 177 -3.70 1.70 -11.65
C SER A 177 -2.21 2.01 -11.62
N PHE A 178 -1.39 0.96 -11.56
CA PHE A 178 0.06 1.04 -11.69
C PHE A 178 0.50 0.16 -12.87
N ASP A 179 1.00 0.79 -13.93
CA ASP A 179 1.23 0.13 -15.21
C ASP A 179 2.65 -0.43 -15.40
N ALA A 180 2.86 -1.07 -16.55
CA ALA A 180 4.13 -1.68 -16.93
C ALA A 180 5.26 -0.67 -17.20
N ASP A 181 4.93 0.61 -17.39
CA ASP A 181 5.89 1.70 -17.54
C ASP A 181 6.29 2.29 -16.18
N GLY A 182 5.59 1.89 -15.11
CA GLY A 182 5.83 2.36 -13.76
C GLY A 182 5.13 3.69 -13.48
N VAL A 183 4.05 3.99 -14.20
CA VAL A 183 3.20 5.16 -13.98
C VAL A 183 2.05 4.77 -13.08
N LEU A 184 1.85 5.57 -12.03
CA LEU A 184 0.70 5.49 -11.14
C LEU A 184 -0.35 6.49 -11.60
N SER A 185 -1.58 6.04 -11.83
CA SER A 185 -2.67 6.93 -12.20
C SER A 185 -3.06 7.86 -11.05
N ASP A 186 -3.72 8.98 -11.37
CA ASP A 186 -4.44 9.75 -10.36
C ASP A 186 -5.51 8.87 -9.69
N PRO A 187 -5.78 9.08 -8.39
CA PRO A 187 -6.84 8.37 -7.70
C PRO A 187 -8.20 8.77 -8.30
N VAL A 188 -8.98 7.76 -8.68
CA VAL A 188 -10.38 7.94 -9.05
C VAL A 188 -11.23 7.72 -7.81
N GLU A 189 -12.00 8.72 -7.39
CA GLU A 189 -13.06 8.54 -6.40
C GLU A 189 -14.18 7.74 -7.06
N VAL A 190 -14.58 6.61 -6.45
CA VAL A 190 -15.53 5.66 -7.04
C VAL A 190 -16.64 5.24 -6.10
#